data_AF-A0A7V1AQK2-F1
#
_entry.id   AF-A0A7V1AQK2-F1
#
_cell.length_a   1.000
_cell.length_b   1.000
_cell.length_c   1.000
_cell.angle_alpha   90.00
_cell.angle_beta   90.00
_cell.angle_gamma   90.00
#
_symmetry.space_group_name_H-M   'P 1'
#
loop_
_entity.id
_entity.type
_entity.pdbx_description
1 polymer ?
#
loop_
_entity_poly.entity_id
_entity_poly.type
_entity_poly.pdbx_seq_one_letter_code
_entity_poly.pdbx_strand_id
1 'polypeptide(L)' 'YDYRYSMEELSEWLGRIRSLSQKTRKTYLFFNNCHMGHAVVNARQMMELLFRRGMPAIDGGAEKGEDEILDSD' A
#
# COMPACT_ATOMS: atom_id res chain seq x y z
N TYR A 1 16.11 1.93 -13.04
CA TYR A 1 16.68 1.41 -11.78
C TYR A 1 16.43 -0.08 -11.72
N ASP A 2 17.48 -0.89 -11.87
CA ASP A 2 17.41 -2.34 -11.74
C ASP A 2 17.64 -2.72 -10.26
N TYR A 3 16.55 -2.77 -9.50
CA TYR A 3 16.63 -3.07 -8.08
C TYR A 3 15.37 -3.79 -7.62
N ARG A 4 15.56 -4.90 -6.91
CA ARG A 4 14.49 -5.68 -6.31
C ARG A 4 14.71 -5.74 -4.82
N TYR A 5 13.80 -5.12 -4.07
CA TYR A 5 13.86 -5.11 -2.61
C TYR A 5 13.77 -6.53 -2.04
N SER A 6 14.53 -6.80 -0.99
CA SER A 6 14.43 -8.02 -0.19
C SER A 6 13.23 -7.97 0.76
N MET A 7 12.87 -9.12 1.36
CA MET A 7 11.79 -9.16 2.35
C MET A 7 12.15 -8.41 3.63
N GLU A 8 13.43 -8.41 4.00
CA GLU A 8 13.99 -7.71 5.14
C GLU A 8 13.85 -6.20 4.95
N GLU A 9 14.27 -5.68 3.79
CA GLU A 9 14.18 -4.25 3.44
C GLU A 9 12.74 -3.76 3.41
N LEU A 10 11.82 -4.54 2.84
CA LEU A 10 10.39 -4.22 2.85
C LEU A 10 9.83 -4.22 4.29
N SER A 11 10.29 -5.13 5.14
CA SER A 11 9.82 -5.25 6.53
C SER A 11 10.20 -4.05 7.39
N GLU A 12 11.32 -3.39 7.11
CA GLU A 12 11.75 -2.18 7.83
C GLU A 12 10.76 -1.02 7.69
N TRP A 13 10.01 -0.96 6.58
CA TRP A 13 9.06 0.11 6.33
C TRP A 13 7.73 -0.08 7.05
N LEU A 14 7.42 -1.29 7.55
CA LEU A 14 6.14 -1.60 8.18
C LEU A 14 5.80 -0.66 9.34
N GLY A 15 6.79 -0.32 10.17
CA GLY A 15 6.60 0.61 11.28
C GLY A 15 6.20 2.01 10.82
N ARG A 16 6.85 2.51 9.75
CA ARG A 16 6.58 3.84 9.18
C ARG A 16 5.22 3.87 8.50
N ILE A 17 4.89 2.83 7.72
CA ILE A 17 3.61 2.70 7.02
C ILE A 17 2.46 2.67 8.03
N ARG A 18 2.61 1.91 9.12
CA ARG A 18 1.63 1.88 10.22
C ARG A 18 1.43 3.26 10.83
N SER A 19 2.52 3.96 11.17
CA SER A 19 2.44 5.30 11.75
C SER A 19 1.75 6.30 10.82
N LEU A 20 2.03 6.22 9.52
CA LEU A 20 1.37 7.05 8.50
C LEU A 20 -0.11 6.72 8.39
N SER A 21 -0.47 5.44 8.30
CA SER A 21 -1.87 5.00 8.20
C SER A 21 -2.74 5.42 9.38
N GLN A 22 -2.15 5.62 10.57
CA GLN A 22 -2.87 6.11 11.75
C GLN A 22 -3.12 7.63 11.73
N LYS A 23 -2.38 8.37 10.90
CA LYS A 23 -2.41 9.84 10.81
C LYS A 23 -3.14 10.34 9.56
N THR A 24 -3.53 9.44 8.66
CA THR A 24 -4.16 9.76 7.38
C THR A 24 -5.43 8.95 7.21
N ARG A 25 -6.37 9.47 6.41
CA ARG A 25 -7.57 8.72 6.04
C ARG A 25 -7.24 7.55 5.11
N LYS A 26 -6.31 7.77 4.17
CA LYS A 26 -5.83 6.80 3.17
C LYS A 26 -4.34 7.00 2.96
N THR A 27 -3.62 5.89 2.73
CA THR A 27 -2.18 5.90 2.43
C THR A 27 -1.95 5.10 1.16
N TYR A 28 -1.31 5.71 0.17
CA TYR A 28 -0.97 5.08 -1.10
C TYR A 28 0.53 4.81 -1.16
N LEU A 29 0.91 3.58 -1.56
CA LEU A 29 2.30 3.18 -1.72
C LEU A 29 2.57 2.87 -3.19
N PHE A 30 3.61 3.49 -3.76
CA PHE A 30 4.05 3.26 -5.13
C PHE A 30 5.46 2.68 -5.14
N PHE A 31 5.63 1.62 -5.92
CA PHE A 31 6.94 1.03 -6.19
C PHE A 31 7.41 1.55 -7.55
N ASN A 32 8.46 2.37 -7.57
CA ASN A 32 9.00 2.96 -8.80
C ASN A 32 10.25 2.20 -9.33
N ASN A 33 10.58 1.06 -8.74
CA ASN A 33 11.64 0.18 -9.23
C ASN A 33 11.14 -0.69 -10.40
N CYS A 34 10.56 -0.07 -11.42
CA CYS A 34 9.81 -0.73 -12.50
C CYS A 34 10.68 -1.43 -13.57
N HIS A 35 11.96 -1.67 -13.30
CA HIS A 35 12.79 -2.45 -14.21
C HIS A 35 12.44 -3.95 -14.07
N MET A 36 12.31 -4.66 -15.19
CA MET A 36 12.03 -6.11 -15.24
C MET A 36 10.82 -6.57 -14.38
N GLY A 37 9.83 -5.70 -14.15
CA GLY A 37 8.65 -6.02 -13.36
C GLY A 37 8.89 -6.09 -11.84
N HIS A 38 10.05 -5.66 -11.33
CA HIS A 38 10.36 -5.69 -9.90
C HIS A 38 9.38 -4.89 -9.05
N ALA A 39 8.90 -3.75 -9.53
CA ALA A 39 7.88 -2.96 -8.84
C ALA A 39 6.61 -3.75 -8.53
N VAL A 40 6.08 -4.51 -9.49
CA VAL A 40 4.86 -5.31 -9.29
C VAL A 40 5.11 -6.43 -8.28
N VAL A 41 6.29 -7.06 -8.35
CA VAL A 41 6.68 -8.10 -7.40
C VAL A 41 6.79 -7.54 -5.98
N ASN A 42 7.50 -6.43 -5.79
CA ASN A 42 7.68 -5.82 -4.48
C ASN A 42 6.37 -5.24 -3.92
N ALA A 43 5.49 -4.70 -4.78
CA ALA A 43 4.15 -4.30 -4.36
C ALA A 43 3.34 -5.47 -3.80
N ARG A 44 3.35 -6.63 -4.48
CA ARG A 44 2.67 -7.85 -4.00
C ARG A 44 3.25 -8.35 -2.69
N GLN A 45 4.58 -8.37 -2.56
CA GLN A 45 5.26 -8.76 -1.32
C GLN A 45 4.91 -7.83 -0.15
N MET A 46 4.84 -6.51 -0.40
CA MET A 46 4.43 -5.54 0.61
C MET A 46 2.97 -5.75 1.04
N MET A 47 2.06 -5.99 0.09
CA MET A 47 0.66 -6.29 0.42
C MET A 47 0.53 -7.52 1.33
N GLU A 48 1.29 -8.59 1.05
CA GLU A 48 1.32 -9.78 1.90
C GLU A 48 1.86 -9.49 3.31
N LEU A 49 2.94 -8.71 3.41
CA LEU A 49 3.51 -8.30 4.71
C LEU A 49 2.51 -7.48 5.54
N LEU A 50 1.81 -6.53 4.90
CA LEU A 50 0.79 -5.73 5.55
C LEU A 50 -0.39 -6.59 6.03
N PHE A 51 -0.88 -7.50 5.18
CA PHE A 51 -1.95 -8.42 5.52
C PHE A 51 -1.58 -9.31 6.72
N ARG A 52 -0.38 -9.90 6.72
CA ARG A 52 0.13 -10.71 7.85
C ARG A 52 0.23 -9.92 9.16
N ARG A 53 0.37 -8.60 9.10
CA ARG A 53 0.39 -7.70 10.27
C ARG A 53 -0.98 -7.16 10.65
N GLY A 54 -2.06 -7.66 10.03
CA GLY A 54 -3.43 -7.22 10.29
C GLY A 54 -3.75 -5.84 9.71
N MET A 55 -2.94 -5.34 8.77
CA MET A 55 -3.21 -4.10 8.06
C MET A 55 -3.94 -4.42 6.75
N PRO A 56 -5.13 -3.87 6.51
CA PRO A 56 -5.83 -4.05 5.24
C PRO A 56 -5.02 -3.35 4.14
N ALA A 57 -4.48 -4.13 3.21
CA ALA A 57 -3.95 -3.64 1.95
C ALA A 57 -5.02 -3.90 0.88
N ILE A 58 -5.72 -2.85 0.46
CA ILE A 58 -6.61 -2.93 -0.69
C ILE A 58 -5.77 -2.77 -1.95
N ASP A 59 -5.95 -3.64 -2.94
CA ASP A 59 -5.53 -3.29 -4.29
C ASP A 59 -6.39 -2.10 -4.75
N GLY A 60 -5.88 -1.27 -5.64
CA GLY A 60 -6.62 -0.10 -6.14
C GLY A 60 -7.88 -0.45 -6.96
N GLY A 61 -8.40 -1.67 -6.86
CA GLY A 61 -9.62 -2.13 -7.48
C GLY A 61 -10.86 -1.68 -6.70
N ALA A 62 -11.39 -0.53 -7.09
CA ALA A 62 -12.77 -0.11 -6.87
C ALA A 62 -13.29 -0.21 -5.42
N GLU A 63 -13.02 0.82 -4.62
CA GLU A 63 -14.06 1.26 -3.69
C GLU A 63 -15.28 1.67 -4.54
N LYS A 64 -16.42 1.01 -4.37
CA LYS A 64 -17.70 1.62 -4.72
C LYS A 64 -17.77 2.90 -3.90
N GLY A 65 -17.69 4.05 -4.58
CA GLY A 65 -17.90 5.33 -3.94
C GLY A 65 -19.25 5.33 -3.24
N GLU A 66 -19.25 5.57 -1.93
CA GLU A 66 -20.40 6.16 -1.25
C GLU A 66 -20.46 7.62 -1.69
N ASP A 67 -20.90 7.86 -2.93
CA ASP A 67 -21.38 9.15 -3.40
C ASP A 67 -22.90 9.21 -3.14
N GLU A 68 -23.30 9.53 -1.90
CA GLU A 68 -24.62 10.02 -1.46
C GLU A 68 -24.58 10.00 0.09
N ILE A 69 -24.74 11.06 0.87
CA ILE A 69 -25.58 12.26 0.76
C ILE A 69 -24.87 13.40 1.52
N LEU A 70 -24.55 14.49 0.83
CA LEU A 70 -24.24 15.79 1.44
C LEU A 70 -24.79 16.87 0.52
N ASP A 71 -26.06 17.20 0.73
CA ASP A 71 -26.78 18.44 0.38
C ASP A 71 -28.29 18.16 0.56
N SER A 72 -29.15 18.97 1.17
CA SER A 72 -29.10 20.25 1.88
C SER A 72 -30.44 20.39 2.65
N ASP A 73 -30.47 21.25 3.69
CA ASP A 73 -31.62 21.73 4.49
C ASP A 73 -32.26 20.82 5.58
#